data_AF-K2E9M3-F1
#
_entry.id   AF-K2E9M3-F1
#
_cell.length_a   1.000
_cell.length_b   1.000
_cell.length_c   1.000
_cell.angle_alpha   90.00
_cell.angle_beta   90.00
_cell.angle_gamma   90.00
#
_symmetry.space_group_name_H-M   'P 1'
#
loop_
_entity.id
_entity.type
_entity.pdbx_description
1 polymer ?
#
loop_
_entity_poly.entity_id
_entity_poly.type
_entity_poly.pdbx_seq_one_letter_code
_entity_poly.pdbx_strand_id
1 'polypeptide(L)'
;MKKILLTCLFLFLFPKQILAKEADFLIINQIRGGETCCQSGSLDLFQQIKNKKEINNLPFGWALRYDALSDSKYSESLDKNGELGLLLEITPNLASKSGVLYKGKPDGSDWYFAKNAFLIGYTQEERKKIIDTLFAEFKNKFGDYPHFTVAWMIDAWSLSYINNVYGVKLHELTKEQYETDSYTLDGGIF
;
A
#
# COMPACT_ATOMS: atom_id res chain seq x y z
N MET A 1 1.74 -35.51 -49.98
CA MET A 1 1.27 -34.11 -49.98
C MET A 1 -0.17 -33.95 -49.46
N LYS A 2 -1.18 -34.69 -49.96
CA LYS A 2 -2.58 -34.58 -49.48
C LYS A 2 -2.82 -34.88 -47.99
N LYS A 3 -2.07 -35.81 -47.38
CA LYS A 3 -2.21 -36.13 -45.95
C LYS A 3 -1.74 -35.00 -45.02
N ILE A 4 -0.69 -34.26 -45.41
CA ILE A 4 -0.14 -33.13 -44.62
C ILE A 4 -1.11 -31.94 -44.65
N LEU A 5 -1.76 -31.70 -45.79
CA LEU A 5 -2.76 -30.63 -45.93
C LEU A 5 -3.99 -30.84 -45.03
N LEU A 6 -4.41 -32.10 -44.86
CA LEU A 6 -5.55 -32.45 -43.99
C LEU A 6 -5.21 -32.27 -42.50
N THR A 7 -3.97 -32.55 -42.09
CA THR A 7 -3.52 -32.39 -40.70
C THR A 7 -3.41 -30.92 -40.31
N CYS A 8 -2.95 -30.04 -41.21
CA CYS A 8 -2.92 -28.61 -40.96
C CYS A 8 -4.32 -28.00 -40.86
N LEU A 9 -5.31 -28.48 -41.63
CA LEU A 9 -6.69 -27.97 -41.57
C LEU A 9 -7.36 -28.28 -40.22
N PHE A 10 -7.04 -29.42 -39.60
CA PHE A 10 -7.59 -29.83 -38.31
C PHE A 10 -7.11 -28.96 -37.13
N LEU A 11 -5.91 -28.37 -37.24
CA LEU A 11 -5.36 -27.47 -36.22
C LEU A 11 -6.00 -26.09 -36.21
N PHE A 12 -6.63 -25.66 -37.32
CA PHE A 12 -7.35 -24.38 -37.41
C PHE A 12 -8.85 -24.48 -37.09
N LEU A 13 -9.44 -25.68 -37.12
CA LEU A 13 -10.87 -25.88 -36.86
C LEU A 13 -11.23 -25.94 -35.36
N PHE A 14 -10.23 -26.12 -34.48
CA PHE A 14 -10.41 -26.19 -33.03
C PHE A 14 -9.34 -25.36 -32.32
N PRO A 15 -9.40 -24.01 -32.38
CA PRO A 15 -8.52 -23.20 -31.56
C PRO A 15 -8.77 -23.56 -30.09
N LYS A 16 -7.78 -24.17 -29.44
CA LYS A 16 -7.81 -24.27 -27.98
C LYS A 16 -7.74 -22.85 -27.44
N GLN A 17 -8.87 -22.34 -26.95
CA GLN A 17 -8.86 -21.14 -26.13
C GLN A 17 -8.13 -21.50 -24.84
N ILE A 18 -6.83 -21.16 -24.79
CA ILE A 18 -6.08 -21.12 -23.55
C ILE A 18 -6.50 -19.80 -22.91
N LEU A 19 -7.55 -19.84 -22.09
CA LEU A 19 -7.85 -18.74 -21.18
C LEU A 19 -6.68 -18.64 -20.20
N ALA A 20 -6.18 -17.43 -19.95
CA ALA A 20 -5.22 -17.20 -18.89
C ALA A 20 -5.80 -17.77 -17.60
N LYS A 21 -5.12 -18.76 -17.04
CA LYS A 21 -5.54 -19.45 -15.83
C LYS A 21 -5.11 -18.57 -14.67
N GLU A 22 -6.02 -17.67 -14.29
CA GLU A 22 -5.85 -16.66 -13.23
C GLU A 22 -4.81 -15.59 -13.54
N ALA A 23 -5.13 -14.34 -13.24
CA ALA A 23 -4.16 -13.27 -13.18
C ALA A 23 -3.77 -13.12 -11.71
N ASP A 24 -2.49 -13.26 -11.39
CA ASP A 24 -1.94 -13.04 -10.05
C ASP A 24 -1.82 -11.52 -9.80
N PHE A 25 -2.94 -10.86 -9.57
CA PHE A 25 -2.98 -9.45 -9.20
C PHE A 25 -3.54 -9.25 -7.80
N LEU A 26 -3.13 -8.16 -7.16
CA LEU A 26 -3.68 -7.67 -5.90
C LEU A 26 -4.00 -6.18 -6.08
N ILE A 27 -5.20 -5.77 -5.66
CA ILE A 27 -5.61 -4.37 -5.69
C ILE A 27 -5.41 -3.78 -4.30
N ILE A 28 -4.40 -2.92 -4.12
CA ILE A 28 -4.18 -2.24 -2.85
C ILE A 28 -4.79 -0.84 -2.90
N ASN A 29 -5.66 -0.56 -1.94
CA ASN A 29 -6.31 0.74 -1.76
C ASN A 29 -5.64 1.47 -0.60
N GLN A 30 -4.97 2.58 -0.89
CA GLN A 30 -4.30 3.42 0.10
C GLN A 30 -5.28 4.40 0.76
N ILE A 31 -5.32 4.43 2.09
CA ILE A 31 -6.25 5.25 2.87
C ILE A 31 -5.44 6.19 3.77
N ARG A 32 -5.47 7.48 3.46
CA ARG A 32 -4.71 8.51 4.19
C ARG A 32 -5.39 9.00 5.48
N GLY A 33 -6.72 9.08 5.51
CA GLY A 33 -7.44 9.71 6.62
C GLY A 33 -7.34 11.25 6.57
N GLY A 34 -7.58 11.91 7.71
CA GLY A 34 -7.52 13.37 7.80
C GLY A 34 -6.09 13.91 7.97
N GLU A 35 -5.79 15.06 7.35
CA GLU A 35 -4.56 15.83 7.56
C GLU A 35 -4.74 17.29 7.14
N THR A 36 -3.91 18.19 7.69
CA THR A 36 -3.92 19.63 7.41
C THR A 36 -3.62 19.98 5.94
N CYS A 37 -2.82 19.17 5.25
CA CYS A 37 -2.23 19.55 3.97
C CYS A 37 -3.12 19.33 2.75
N CYS A 38 -4.16 18.50 2.85
CA CYS A 38 -4.90 18.02 1.69
C CYS A 38 -6.40 17.83 1.98
N GLN A 39 -7.19 17.81 0.91
CA GLN A 39 -8.62 17.60 1.01
C GLN A 39 -8.91 16.21 1.57
N SER A 40 -9.77 16.14 2.59
CA SER A 40 -10.22 14.86 3.14
C SER A 40 -10.98 14.05 2.08
N GLY A 41 -10.61 12.79 1.94
CA GLY A 41 -11.34 11.84 1.10
C GLY A 41 -12.74 11.50 1.65
N SER A 42 -13.60 10.95 0.80
CA SER A 42 -14.93 10.43 1.19
C SER A 42 -14.89 8.92 1.45
N LEU A 43 -15.98 8.38 2.01
CA LEU A 43 -16.16 6.93 2.18
C LEU A 43 -16.81 6.27 0.95
N ASP A 44 -17.00 7.01 -0.14
CA ASP A 44 -17.83 6.57 -1.27
C ASP A 44 -17.23 5.34 -1.95
N LEU A 45 -15.89 5.25 -2.04
CA LEU A 45 -15.22 4.09 -2.63
C LEU A 45 -15.51 2.81 -1.83
N PHE A 46 -15.50 2.88 -0.49
CA PHE A 46 -15.86 1.72 0.35
C PHE A 46 -17.28 1.25 0.07
N GLN A 47 -18.23 2.19 -0.02
CA GLN A 47 -19.62 1.87 -0.32
C GLN A 47 -19.78 1.30 -1.73
N GLN A 48 -19.07 1.85 -2.71
CA GLN A 48 -19.11 1.37 -4.09
C GLN A 48 -18.54 -0.05 -4.23
N ILE A 49 -17.42 -0.36 -3.58
CA ILE A 49 -16.85 -1.70 -3.56
C ILE A 49 -17.85 -2.65 -2.89
N LYS A 50 -18.28 -2.33 -1.65
CA LYS A 50 -19.22 -3.15 -0.87
C LYS A 50 -20.51 -3.47 -1.61
N ASN A 51 -21.05 -2.52 -2.37
CA ASN A 51 -22.33 -2.69 -3.07
C ASN A 51 -22.21 -3.39 -4.44
N LYS A 52 -21.00 -3.54 -5.00
CA LYS A 52 -20.78 -4.18 -6.30
C LYS A 52 -20.21 -5.59 -6.13
N LYS A 53 -21.08 -6.59 -6.26
CA LYS A 53 -20.71 -8.03 -6.15
C LYS A 53 -19.58 -8.44 -7.10
N GLU A 54 -19.49 -7.83 -8.27
CA GLU A 54 -18.44 -8.08 -9.27
C GLU A 54 -17.04 -7.69 -8.75
N ILE A 55 -16.95 -6.67 -7.90
CA ILE A 55 -15.70 -6.15 -7.34
C ILE A 55 -15.37 -6.82 -6.00
N ASN A 56 -16.39 -7.15 -5.20
CA ASN A 56 -16.21 -7.79 -3.89
C ASN A 56 -15.48 -9.15 -3.94
N ASN A 57 -15.44 -9.80 -5.10
CA ASN A 57 -14.74 -11.09 -5.27
C ASN A 57 -13.31 -10.94 -5.79
N LEU A 58 -12.85 -9.71 -6.06
CA LEU A 58 -11.47 -9.46 -6.47
C LEU A 58 -10.54 -9.49 -5.24
N PRO A 59 -9.28 -9.92 -5.38
CA PRO A 59 -8.30 -9.81 -4.30
C PRO A 59 -7.96 -8.33 -4.06
N PHE A 60 -8.39 -7.78 -2.91
CA PHE A 60 -8.05 -6.43 -2.51
C PHE A 60 -7.46 -6.36 -1.10
N GLY A 61 -6.62 -5.34 -0.89
CA GLY A 61 -6.08 -4.95 0.40
C GLY A 61 -6.33 -3.47 0.70
N TRP A 62 -6.32 -3.13 1.98
CA TRP A 62 -6.46 -1.76 2.48
C TRP A 62 -5.19 -1.35 3.22
N ALA A 63 -4.44 -0.40 2.67
CA ALA A 63 -3.24 0.15 3.30
C ALA A 63 -3.61 1.40 4.10
N LEU A 64 -3.59 1.30 5.43
CA LEU A 64 -3.95 2.41 6.32
C LEU A 64 -2.74 3.25 6.66
N ARG A 65 -2.81 4.56 6.40
CA ARG A 65 -1.93 5.54 7.05
C ARG A 65 -2.31 5.68 8.52
N TYR A 66 -1.39 6.13 9.36
CA TYR A 66 -1.63 6.33 10.80
C TYR A 66 -2.93 7.08 11.11
N ASP A 67 -3.23 8.16 10.39
CA ASP A 67 -4.41 8.99 10.65
C ASP A 67 -5.72 8.24 10.34
N ALA A 68 -5.73 7.42 9.28
CA ALA A 68 -6.86 6.53 8.98
C ALA A 68 -6.98 5.37 9.97
N LEU A 69 -5.85 4.81 10.42
CA LEU A 69 -5.80 3.77 11.44
C LEU A 69 -6.37 4.27 12.78
N SER A 70 -6.03 5.50 13.15
CA SER A 70 -6.41 6.11 14.43
C SER A 70 -7.87 6.59 14.46
N ASP A 71 -8.45 6.87 13.30
CA ASP A 71 -9.83 7.33 13.17
C ASP A 71 -10.79 6.13 13.04
N SER A 72 -11.72 6.00 14.00
CA SER A 72 -12.78 4.96 14.00
C SER A 72 -13.61 4.99 12.73
N LYS A 73 -13.82 6.17 12.12
CA LYS A 73 -14.60 6.32 10.89
C LYS A 73 -14.08 5.44 9.76
N TYR A 74 -12.75 5.35 9.61
CA TYR A 74 -12.14 4.53 8.56
C TYR A 74 -11.95 3.10 9.06
N SER A 75 -11.29 2.94 10.21
CA SER A 75 -10.90 1.62 10.72
C SER A 75 -12.08 0.68 11.02
N GLU A 76 -13.25 1.19 11.38
CA GLU A 76 -14.46 0.37 11.59
C GLU A 76 -15.30 0.19 10.31
N SER A 77 -15.04 0.99 9.27
CA SER A 77 -15.71 0.87 7.97
C SER A 77 -15.08 -0.20 7.08
N LEU A 78 -13.89 -0.69 7.43
CA LEU A 78 -13.22 -1.78 6.72
C LEU A 78 -13.92 -3.10 7.03
N ASP A 79 -14.62 -3.62 6.04
CA ASP A 79 -15.16 -4.97 6.10
C ASP A 79 -14.02 -6.00 6.02
N LYS A 80 -14.19 -7.16 6.65
CA LYS A 80 -13.15 -8.21 6.74
C LYS A 80 -12.81 -8.91 5.42
N ASN A 81 -13.35 -8.44 4.31
CA ASN A 81 -13.24 -9.08 3.00
C ASN A 81 -11.92 -8.79 2.27
N GLY A 82 -11.07 -7.89 2.79
CA GLY A 82 -9.77 -7.58 2.22
C GLY A 82 -8.63 -7.70 3.22
N GLU A 83 -7.42 -7.91 2.73
CA GLU A 83 -6.22 -7.91 3.58
C GLU A 83 -5.96 -6.51 4.14
N LEU A 84 -5.44 -6.43 5.35
CA LEU A 84 -5.11 -5.17 6.00
C LEU A 84 -3.60 -4.96 6.03
N GLY A 85 -3.19 -3.76 5.62
CA GLY A 85 -1.81 -3.33 5.58
C GLY A 85 -1.62 -1.92 6.12
N LEU A 86 -0.37 -1.48 6.14
CA LEU A 86 0.01 -0.14 6.56
C LEU A 86 0.59 0.67 5.40
N LEU A 87 0.15 1.91 5.26
CA LEU A 87 0.82 2.93 4.44
C LEU A 87 1.82 3.69 5.32
N LEU A 88 3.11 3.51 5.04
CA LEU A 88 4.24 4.10 5.78
C LEU A 88 4.52 5.54 5.30
N GLU A 89 3.51 6.39 5.41
CA GLU A 89 3.59 7.81 5.12
C GLU A 89 3.55 8.58 6.45
N ILE A 90 4.57 9.40 6.71
CA ILE A 90 4.76 10.09 7.99
C ILE A 90 3.98 11.41 7.97
N THR A 91 3.09 11.54 8.95
CA THR A 91 2.35 12.77 9.24
C THR A 91 2.81 13.37 10.57
N PRO A 92 2.47 14.65 10.87
CA PRO A 92 2.74 15.23 12.18
C PRO A 92 2.20 14.39 13.34
N ASN A 93 1.03 13.76 13.16
CA ASN A 93 0.40 12.92 14.17
C ASN A 93 1.20 11.64 14.42
N LEU A 94 1.63 10.94 13.37
CA LEU A 94 2.48 9.74 13.50
C LEU A 94 3.82 10.10 14.15
N ALA A 95 4.47 11.16 13.70
CA ALA A 95 5.76 11.60 14.23
C ALA A 95 5.65 11.92 15.74
N SER A 96 4.65 12.71 16.12
CA SER A 96 4.36 13.06 17.51
C SER A 96 4.11 11.82 18.37
N LYS A 97 3.24 10.91 17.91
CA LYS A 97 2.94 9.66 18.61
C LYS A 97 4.19 8.77 18.78
N SER A 98 5.09 8.81 17.82
CA SER A 98 6.35 8.05 17.83
C SER A 98 7.46 8.70 18.65
N GLY A 99 7.23 9.89 19.21
CA GLY A 99 8.27 10.66 19.90
C GLY A 99 9.40 11.09 18.97
N VAL A 100 9.08 11.40 17.71
CA VAL A 100 10.00 11.85 16.67
C VAL A 100 9.59 13.24 16.18
N LEU A 101 10.56 14.10 15.91
CA LEU A 101 10.29 15.42 15.33
C LEU A 101 9.90 15.28 13.86
N TYR A 102 8.70 15.74 13.51
CA TYR A 102 8.26 15.84 12.12
C TYR A 102 9.15 16.82 11.34
N LYS A 103 9.59 16.44 10.13
CA LYS A 103 10.53 17.25 9.34
C LYS A 103 9.86 18.33 8.48
N GLY A 104 8.55 18.21 8.25
CA GLY A 104 7.77 19.19 7.49
C GLY A 104 7.24 20.32 8.35
N LYS A 105 6.60 21.29 7.69
CA LYS A 105 5.96 22.44 8.32
C LYS A 105 4.64 22.04 8.96
N PRO A 106 4.27 22.65 10.11
CA PRO A 106 3.00 22.38 10.78
C PRO A 106 1.75 22.71 9.96
N ASP A 107 1.86 23.63 9.01
CA ASP A 107 0.76 24.01 8.10
C ASP A 107 0.55 23.00 6.96
N GLY A 108 1.40 21.98 6.86
CA GLY A 108 1.32 20.95 5.84
C GLY A 108 1.70 21.43 4.43
N SER A 109 2.24 22.64 4.27
CA SER A 109 2.55 23.20 2.93
C SER A 109 3.66 22.46 2.18
N ASP A 110 4.44 21.63 2.86
CA ASP A 110 5.59 20.91 2.31
C ASP A 110 5.55 19.40 2.65
N TRP A 111 4.37 18.88 3.04
CA TRP A 111 4.19 17.49 3.45
C TRP A 111 4.71 16.50 2.42
N TYR A 112 4.49 16.79 1.13
CA TYR A 112 4.79 15.93 -0.01
C TYR A 112 6.28 15.75 -0.25
N PHE A 113 7.16 16.57 0.33
CA PHE A 113 8.59 16.36 0.17
C PHE A 113 9.00 15.02 0.77
N ALA A 114 9.76 14.25 0.00
CA ALA A 114 10.17 12.90 0.38
C ALA A 114 10.84 12.80 1.76
N LYS A 115 11.63 13.82 2.15
CA LYS A 115 12.28 13.91 3.47
C LYS A 115 11.29 14.05 4.64
N ASN A 116 10.07 14.50 4.36
CA ASN A 116 9.01 14.73 5.35
C ASN A 116 8.09 13.51 5.42
N ALA A 117 7.65 13.02 4.25
CA ALA A 117 6.65 11.97 4.10
C ALA A 117 7.18 10.53 4.24
N PHE A 118 8.47 10.26 4.00
CA PHE A 118 8.99 8.89 3.97
C PHE A 118 10.10 8.62 4.99
N LEU A 119 10.22 7.36 5.38
CA LEU A 119 11.18 6.88 6.38
C LEU A 119 12.63 7.29 6.07
N ILE A 120 13.00 7.39 4.78
CA ILE A 120 14.35 7.76 4.34
C ILE A 120 14.79 9.14 4.87
N GLY A 121 13.84 10.05 5.13
CA GLY A 121 14.10 11.37 5.69
C GLY A 121 14.46 11.40 7.18
N TYR A 122 14.34 10.27 7.85
CA TYR A 122 14.57 10.10 9.29
C TYR A 122 15.83 9.26 9.55
N THR A 123 16.42 9.36 10.74
CA THR A 123 17.54 8.48 11.15
C THR A 123 17.06 7.06 11.41
N GLN A 124 17.94 6.05 11.42
CA GLN A 124 17.52 4.66 11.72
C GLN A 124 16.84 4.52 13.09
N GLU A 125 17.29 5.27 14.10
CA GLU A 125 16.64 5.30 15.41
C GLU A 125 15.23 5.88 15.36
N GLU A 126 15.05 6.97 14.59
CA GLU A 126 13.73 7.58 14.36
C GLU A 126 12.82 6.65 13.55
N ARG A 127 13.34 6.03 12.48
CA ARG A 127 12.62 5.03 11.66
C ARG A 127 12.13 3.88 12.51
N LYS A 128 12.98 3.34 13.39
CA LYS A 128 12.61 2.28 14.33
C LYS A 128 11.41 2.68 15.17
N LYS A 129 11.46 3.85 15.81
CA LYS A 129 10.38 4.37 16.66
C LYS A 129 9.08 4.53 15.87
N ILE A 130 9.16 5.08 14.66
CA ILE A 130 8.00 5.28 13.77
C ILE A 130 7.37 3.94 13.40
N ILE A 131 8.16 2.98 12.94
CA ILE A 131 7.70 1.63 12.57
C ILE A 131 7.08 0.95 13.79
N ASP A 132 7.79 0.91 14.92
CA ASP A 132 7.32 0.22 16.13
C ASP A 132 6.00 0.80 16.65
N THR A 133 5.88 2.12 16.63
CA THR A 133 4.64 2.82 17.01
C THR A 133 3.50 2.43 16.09
N LEU A 134 3.70 2.51 14.78
CA LEU A 134 2.64 2.24 13.81
C LEU A 134 2.18 0.78 13.85
N PHE A 135 3.11 -0.17 13.99
CA PHE A 135 2.81 -1.60 14.11
C PHE A 135 2.13 -1.94 15.44
N ALA A 136 2.51 -1.30 16.54
CA ALA A 136 1.85 -1.48 17.83
C ALA A 136 0.40 -0.97 17.78
N GLU A 137 0.17 0.21 17.20
CA GLU A 137 -1.20 0.76 17.04
C GLU A 137 -2.04 -0.13 16.11
N PHE A 138 -1.46 -0.65 15.03
CA PHE A 138 -2.15 -1.59 14.14
C PHE A 138 -2.56 -2.86 14.89
N LYS A 139 -1.64 -3.47 15.64
CA LYS A 139 -1.92 -4.66 16.44
C LYS A 139 -2.94 -4.41 17.54
N ASN A 140 -2.89 -3.26 18.20
CA ASN A 140 -3.88 -2.89 19.20
C ASN A 140 -5.28 -2.77 18.58
N LYS A 141 -5.38 -2.28 17.34
CA LYS A 141 -6.65 -2.08 16.63
C LYS A 141 -7.22 -3.37 16.05
N PHE A 142 -6.39 -4.22 15.45
CA PHE A 142 -6.85 -5.39 14.68
C PHE A 142 -6.51 -6.75 15.31
N GLY A 143 -5.69 -6.77 16.37
CA GLY A 143 -5.28 -7.97 17.09
C GLY A 143 -4.06 -8.70 16.51
N ASP A 144 -3.59 -8.33 15.32
CA ASP A 144 -2.42 -8.90 14.65
C ASP A 144 -1.62 -7.83 13.90
N TYR A 145 -0.42 -8.16 13.41
CA TYR A 145 0.41 -7.30 12.57
C TYR A 145 -0.10 -7.21 11.12
N PRO A 146 0.20 -6.14 10.37
CA PRO A 146 -0.26 -5.98 9.00
C PRO A 146 0.29 -7.09 8.10
N HIS A 147 -0.53 -7.54 7.14
CA HIS A 147 -0.09 -8.57 6.18
C HIS A 147 0.93 -8.03 5.17
N PHE A 148 0.80 -6.75 4.84
CA PHE A 148 1.66 -6.05 3.89
C PHE A 148 1.89 -4.60 4.32
N THR A 149 2.92 -3.99 3.75
CA THR A 149 3.19 -2.56 3.91
C THR A 149 3.26 -1.87 2.56
N VAL A 150 3.04 -0.57 2.55
CA VAL A 150 3.09 0.26 1.36
C VAL A 150 3.90 1.50 1.68
N ALA A 151 4.83 1.87 0.81
CA ALA A 151 5.47 3.17 0.85
C ALA A 151 5.94 3.49 -0.56
N TRP A 152 5.77 4.73 -1.02
CA TRP A 152 6.25 5.05 -2.37
C TRP A 152 7.77 4.88 -2.47
N MET A 153 8.48 5.15 -1.36
CA MET A 153 9.91 4.90 -1.20
C MET A 153 10.20 4.30 0.17
N ILE A 154 11.08 3.30 0.20
CA ILE A 154 11.58 2.69 1.42
C ILE A 154 13.07 2.40 1.30
N ASP A 155 13.81 2.51 2.41
CA ASP A 155 15.21 2.11 2.46
C ASP A 155 15.38 0.65 2.87
N ALA A 156 16.49 0.02 2.46
CA ALA A 156 16.76 -1.38 2.73
C ALA A 156 16.81 -1.74 4.22
N TRP A 157 17.25 -0.81 5.09
CA TRP A 157 17.29 -1.07 6.52
C TRP A 157 15.87 -1.16 7.10
N SER A 158 15.00 -0.21 6.75
CA SER A 158 13.59 -0.23 7.19
C SER A 158 12.85 -1.47 6.68
N LEU A 159 13.03 -1.83 5.41
CA LEU A 159 12.40 -3.01 4.82
C LEU A 159 12.88 -4.30 5.50
N SER A 160 14.19 -4.42 5.75
CA SER A 160 14.77 -5.55 6.49
C SER A 160 14.27 -5.62 7.93
N TYR A 161 14.16 -4.48 8.61
CA TYR A 161 13.64 -4.42 9.98
C TYR A 161 12.18 -4.87 10.05
N ILE A 162 11.33 -4.37 9.15
CA ILE A 162 9.91 -4.77 9.02
C ILE A 162 9.79 -6.27 8.79
N ASN A 163 10.61 -6.85 7.91
CA ASN A 163 10.60 -8.28 7.65
C ASN A 163 11.07 -9.11 8.86
N ASN A 164 12.22 -8.77 9.43
CA ASN A 164 12.85 -9.56 10.48
C ASN A 164 12.12 -9.48 11.82
N VAL A 165 11.55 -8.32 12.16
CA VAL A 165 10.92 -8.09 13.47
C VAL A 165 9.42 -8.37 13.43
N TYR A 166 8.75 -7.98 12.36
CA TYR A 166 7.29 -8.09 12.25
C TYR A 166 6.82 -9.18 11.27
N GLY A 167 7.72 -9.83 10.54
CA GLY A 167 7.40 -10.95 9.67
C GLY A 167 6.69 -10.58 8.37
N VAL A 168 6.58 -9.28 8.04
CA VAL A 168 5.91 -8.83 6.82
C VAL A 168 6.73 -9.23 5.59
N LYS A 169 6.08 -9.91 4.65
CA LYS A 169 6.73 -10.44 3.43
C LYS A 169 6.42 -9.66 2.16
N LEU A 170 5.32 -8.90 2.16
CA LEU A 170 4.88 -8.10 1.02
C LEU A 170 5.06 -6.61 1.32
N HIS A 171 5.73 -5.92 0.41
CA HIS A 171 5.85 -4.48 0.41
C HIS A 171 5.55 -3.93 -0.99
N GLU A 172 4.59 -3.02 -1.10
CA GLU A 172 4.32 -2.26 -2.33
C GLU A 172 5.14 -0.98 -2.34
N LEU A 173 5.81 -0.72 -3.47
CA LEU A 173 6.58 0.50 -3.71
C LEU A 173 6.33 1.09 -5.10
N THR A 174 6.69 2.35 -5.28
CA THR A 174 6.70 2.99 -6.60
C THR A 174 8.02 2.67 -7.28
N LYS A 175 7.96 1.90 -8.37
CA LYS A 175 9.15 1.40 -9.07
C LYS A 175 9.94 2.54 -9.72
N GLU A 176 9.25 3.34 -10.53
CA GLU A 176 9.78 4.52 -11.19
C GLU A 176 8.74 5.64 -11.18
N GLN A 177 9.19 6.87 -10.98
CA GLN A 177 8.38 8.08 -11.05
C GLN A 177 9.27 9.24 -11.45
N TYR A 178 8.87 10.03 -12.44
CA TYR A 178 9.65 11.17 -12.92
C TYR A 178 8.94 12.49 -12.60
N GLU A 179 9.60 13.37 -11.84
CA GLU A 179 9.14 14.75 -11.55
C GLU A 179 7.70 14.87 -11.01
N THR A 180 7.23 13.87 -10.27
CA THR A 180 5.91 13.89 -9.64
C THR A 180 6.07 14.11 -8.14
N ASP A 181 5.19 14.92 -7.53
CA ASP A 181 5.22 15.29 -6.11
C ASP A 181 6.55 15.87 -5.61
N SER A 182 7.30 16.53 -6.51
CA SER A 182 8.60 17.17 -6.27
C SER A 182 9.80 16.24 -6.05
N TYR A 183 9.72 14.99 -6.49
CA TYR A 183 10.87 14.07 -6.49
C TYR A 183 10.81 13.07 -7.65
N THR A 184 11.95 12.43 -7.91
CA THR A 184 12.12 11.36 -8.90
C THR A 184 12.52 10.09 -8.17
N LEU A 185 11.89 8.97 -8.53
CA LEU A 185 12.20 7.62 -8.07
C LEU A 185 12.66 6.80 -9.27
N ASP A 186 13.77 6.09 -9.11
CA ASP A 186 14.33 5.21 -10.13
C ASP A 186 15.02 4.02 -9.44
N GLY A 187 15.00 2.86 -10.09
CA GLY A 187 15.70 1.65 -9.64
C GLY A 187 14.98 0.81 -8.59
N GLY A 188 13.64 0.86 -8.51
CA GLY A 188 12.86 -0.07 -7.70
C GLY A 188 13.15 -1.55 -8.03
N ILE A 189 13.11 -2.42 -7.01
CA ILE A 189 13.46 -3.85 -7.11
C ILE A 189 12.36 -4.62 -7.87
N PHE A 190 12.75 -5.58 -8.72
CA PHE A 190 11.86 -6.55 -9.39
C PHE A 190 11.59 -7.78 -8.52
#